data_AF-A0A938L7G5-F1
#
_entry.id   AF-A0A938L7G5-F1
#
_cell.length_a   1.000
_cell.length_b   1.000
_cell.length_c   1.000
_cell.angle_alpha   90.00
_cell.angle_beta   90.00
_cell.angle_gamma   90.00
#
_symmetry.space_group_name_H-M   'P 1'
#
loop_
_entity.id
_entity.type
_entity.pdbx_description
1 polymer ?
#
loop_
_entity_poly.entity_id
_entity_poly.type
_entity_poly.pdbx_seq_one_letter_code
_entity_poly.pdbx_strand_id
1 'polypeptide(L)'
;MGHDAARHRLVLVAGYDQHQQAAHGLLTNRGLARALDIHQEPEAVRIDYRINLFGQSLLAARRVIEEGFVSVFWNTYSHFAIGWDTHSNHYPCLKQFLLPVFDHSLPALLRDMESRGLLDETLVLCLSEHGRTSQLNNRPGNGREHWSRVYSACLVGAEIGRAQVVGESDKIGGDVKSDPRSPKDILASAFHLLGIDPNTTILDPLGRPVPVAGEGAVRHKLFRVKLPVEMHLETLRLVGQTVFPARCFVATKTAKRSVERLGKLSCLDSATIVFVIARV
;
A
#
# COMPACT_ATOMS: atom_id res chain seq x y z
N MET A 1 2.39 -47.81 -5.22
CA MET A 1 2.91 -46.59 -4.53
C MET A 1 4.01 -45.84 -5.30
N GLY A 2 4.38 -46.20 -6.54
CA GLY A 2 5.51 -45.56 -7.27
C GLY A 2 5.16 -44.50 -8.33
N HIS A 3 3.89 -44.36 -8.73
CA HIS A 3 3.50 -43.45 -9.83
C HIS A 3 3.36 -41.98 -9.42
N ASP A 4 3.19 -41.69 -8.13
CA ASP A 4 2.86 -40.34 -7.64
C ASP A 4 4.10 -39.48 -7.36
N ALA A 5 5.22 -40.11 -6.98
CA ALA A 5 6.49 -39.45 -6.76
C ALA A 5 7.17 -39.00 -8.07
N ALA A 6 6.98 -39.76 -9.15
CA ALA A 6 7.52 -39.42 -10.48
C ALA A 6 6.80 -38.20 -11.09
N ARG A 7 5.48 -38.08 -10.89
CA ARG A 7 4.69 -36.91 -11.31
C ARG A 7 5.07 -35.66 -10.54
N HIS A 8 5.24 -35.75 -9.21
CA HIS A 8 5.75 -34.64 -8.41
C HIS A 8 7.14 -34.18 -8.85
N ARG A 9 8.05 -35.13 -9.16
CA ARG A 9 9.41 -34.81 -9.59
C ARG A 9 9.45 -34.20 -11.01
N LEU A 10 8.57 -34.60 -11.93
CA LEU A 10 8.48 -34.01 -13.27
C LEU A 10 7.94 -32.56 -13.23
N VAL A 11 6.94 -32.29 -12.38
CA VAL A 11 6.38 -30.94 -12.18
C VAL A 11 7.41 -29.99 -11.56
N LEU A 12 8.21 -30.47 -10.59
CA LEU A 12 9.32 -29.71 -9.99
C LEU A 12 10.41 -29.33 -11.02
N VAL A 13 10.71 -30.21 -11.98
CA VAL A 13 11.72 -29.97 -13.02
C VAL A 13 11.20 -29.00 -14.10
N ALA A 14 9.93 -29.09 -14.49
CA ALA A 14 9.33 -28.15 -15.45
C ALA A 14 9.16 -26.73 -14.86
N GLY A 15 8.84 -26.61 -13.57
CA GLY A 15 8.77 -25.31 -12.89
C GLY A 15 10.13 -24.62 -12.74
N TYR A 16 11.22 -25.39 -12.67
CA TYR A 16 12.58 -24.85 -12.61
C TYR A 16 12.93 -24.04 -13.86
N ASP A 17 12.56 -24.56 -15.04
CA ASP A 17 12.79 -23.87 -16.32
C ASP A 17 11.99 -22.55 -16.40
N GLN A 18 10.72 -22.55 -15.99
CA GLN A 18 9.91 -21.31 -15.97
C GLN A 18 10.48 -20.24 -15.02
N HIS A 19 10.91 -20.62 -13.81
CA HIS A 19 11.51 -19.68 -12.88
C HIS A 19 12.87 -19.16 -13.35
N GLN A 20 13.68 -20.03 -13.98
CA GLN A 20 14.96 -19.63 -14.57
C GLN A 20 14.77 -18.69 -15.76
N GLN A 21 13.79 -18.95 -16.63
CA GLN A 21 13.42 -18.06 -17.73
C GLN A 21 12.92 -16.70 -17.21
N ALA A 22 12.09 -16.68 -16.17
CA ALA A 22 11.64 -15.43 -15.54
C ALA A 22 12.82 -14.65 -14.93
N ALA A 23 13.71 -15.33 -14.19
CA ALA A 23 14.90 -14.72 -13.62
C ALA A 23 15.84 -14.16 -14.71
N HIS A 24 16.08 -14.92 -15.78
CA HIS A 24 16.87 -14.48 -16.92
C HIS A 24 16.22 -13.28 -17.63
N GLY A 25 14.89 -13.30 -17.79
CA GLY A 25 14.12 -12.17 -18.33
C GLY A 25 14.30 -10.90 -17.50
N LEU A 26 14.25 -11.00 -16.17
CA LEU A 26 14.50 -9.87 -15.27
C LEU A 26 15.93 -9.33 -15.41
N LEU A 27 16.94 -10.21 -15.44
CA LEU A 27 18.35 -9.82 -15.54
C LEU A 27 18.70 -9.19 -16.90
N THR A 28 18.00 -9.58 -17.96
CA THR A 28 18.25 -9.09 -19.33
C THR A 28 17.34 -7.92 -19.73
N ASN A 29 16.31 -7.59 -18.95
CA ASN A 29 15.44 -6.46 -19.20
C ASN A 29 16.16 -5.13 -18.93
N ARG A 30 16.65 -4.50 -20.01
CA ARG A 30 17.33 -3.20 -19.96
C ARG A 30 16.44 -2.06 -19.48
N GLY A 31 15.13 -2.12 -19.74
CA GLY A 31 14.15 -1.14 -19.26
C GLY A 31 14.06 -1.17 -17.74
N LEU A 32 13.87 -2.37 -17.18
CA LEU A 32 13.86 -2.59 -15.75
C LEU A 32 15.18 -2.20 -15.07
N ALA A 33 16.32 -2.59 -15.65
CA ALA A 33 17.64 -2.21 -15.11
C ALA A 33 17.83 -0.69 -15.06
N ARG A 34 17.39 0.02 -16.11
CA ARG A 34 17.41 1.49 -16.16
C ARG A 34 16.44 2.11 -15.15
N ALA A 35 15.27 1.51 -14.96
CA ALA A 35 14.28 1.99 -14.01
C ALA A 35 14.79 1.85 -12.56
N LEU A 36 15.45 0.75 -12.22
CA LEU A 36 16.04 0.51 -10.90
C LEU A 36 17.25 1.41 -10.59
N ASP A 37 17.90 1.95 -11.61
CA ASP A 37 18.99 2.91 -11.44
C ASP A 37 18.47 4.32 -11.09
N ILE A 38 18.27 4.53 -9.79
CA ILE A 38 17.81 5.81 -9.22
C ILE A 38 18.82 6.96 -9.39
N HIS A 39 20.08 6.69 -9.74
CA HIS A 39 21.09 7.74 -9.92
C HIS A 39 20.90 8.52 -11.22
N GLN A 40 20.03 8.05 -12.11
CA GLN A 40 19.60 8.81 -13.29
C GLN A 40 18.63 9.95 -12.94
N GLU A 41 18.09 9.98 -11.72
CA GLU A 41 17.31 11.13 -11.25
C GLU A 41 18.23 12.23 -10.71
N PRO A 42 17.86 13.51 -10.93
CA PRO A 42 18.57 14.62 -10.31
C PRO A 42 18.66 14.44 -8.78
N GLU A 43 19.78 14.86 -8.20
CA GLU A 43 20.00 14.73 -6.75
C GLU A 43 18.88 15.38 -5.93
N ALA A 44 18.36 16.53 -6.37
CA ALA A 44 17.25 17.20 -5.73
C ALA A 44 15.98 16.33 -5.62
N VAL A 45 15.67 15.52 -6.65
CA VAL A 45 14.54 14.58 -6.62
C VAL A 45 14.79 13.48 -5.59
N ARG A 46 16.02 12.95 -5.55
CA ARG A 46 16.41 11.93 -4.58
C ARG A 46 16.34 12.46 -3.14
N ILE A 47 16.72 13.72 -2.93
CA ILE A 47 16.64 14.40 -1.64
C ILE A 47 15.17 14.58 -1.21
N ASP A 48 14.26 14.94 -2.13
CA ASP A 48 12.83 15.12 -1.82
C ASP A 48 12.18 13.82 -1.29
N TYR A 49 12.55 12.68 -1.87
CA TYR A 49 12.13 11.35 -1.38
C TYR A 49 12.82 10.93 -0.07
N ARG A 50 13.85 11.68 0.36
CA ARG A 50 14.79 11.40 1.45
C ARG A 50 15.80 10.31 1.10
N ILE A 51 17.07 10.59 1.40
CA ILE A 51 18.20 9.66 1.20
C ILE A 51 18.21 8.60 2.31
N ASN A 52 17.26 7.67 2.23
CA ASN A 52 17.20 6.46 3.04
C ASN A 52 16.64 5.32 2.18
N LEU A 53 16.76 4.07 2.65
CA LEU A 53 16.33 2.89 1.89
C LEU A 53 14.89 3.02 1.39
N PHE A 54 13.93 3.32 2.27
CA PHE A 54 12.52 3.35 1.91
C PHE A 54 12.17 4.47 0.91
N GLY A 55 12.68 5.69 1.16
CA GLY A 55 12.49 6.82 0.25
C GLY A 55 13.03 6.54 -1.14
N GLN A 56 14.25 5.98 -1.22
CA GLN A 56 14.85 5.60 -2.48
C GLN A 56 14.16 4.39 -3.13
N SER A 57 13.58 3.47 -2.35
CA SER A 57 12.76 2.36 -2.87
C SER A 57 11.45 2.86 -3.49
N LEU A 58 10.79 3.86 -2.90
CA LEU A 58 9.62 4.49 -3.52
C LEU A 58 10.01 5.23 -4.81
N LEU A 59 11.17 5.89 -4.85
CA LEU A 59 11.68 6.51 -6.07
C LEU A 59 11.94 5.48 -7.17
N ALA A 60 12.58 4.35 -6.82
CA ALA A 60 12.78 3.24 -7.75
C ALA A 60 11.44 2.69 -8.25
N ALA A 61 10.46 2.50 -7.36
CA ALA A 61 9.13 2.01 -7.73
C ALA A 61 8.42 2.96 -8.71
N ARG A 62 8.54 4.27 -8.51
CA ARG A 62 8.02 5.29 -9.43
C ARG A 62 8.69 5.24 -10.80
N ARG A 63 9.92 4.76 -10.92
CA ARG A 63 10.57 4.50 -12.22
C ARG A 63 10.10 3.18 -12.82
N VAL A 64 9.98 2.14 -12.00
CA VAL A 64 9.60 0.78 -12.43
C VAL A 64 8.14 0.70 -12.85
N ILE A 65 7.26 1.53 -12.30
CA ILE A 65 5.82 1.46 -12.59
C ILE A 65 5.47 1.65 -14.07
N GLU A 66 6.33 2.31 -14.84
CA GLU A 66 6.15 2.44 -16.29
C GLU A 66 6.15 1.06 -17.00
N GLU A 67 6.72 0.03 -16.37
CA GLU A 67 6.73 -1.38 -16.82
C GLU A 67 5.50 -2.18 -16.32
N GLY A 68 4.60 -1.59 -15.52
CA GLY A 68 3.26 -2.12 -15.23
C GLY A 68 2.89 -2.29 -13.75
N PHE A 69 3.67 -3.07 -12.99
CA PHE A 69 3.36 -3.40 -11.59
C PHE A 69 4.61 -3.42 -10.72
N VAL A 70 4.53 -2.84 -9.53
CA VAL A 70 5.60 -2.91 -8.53
C VAL A 70 5.03 -2.96 -7.11
N SER A 71 5.64 -3.81 -6.29
CA SER A 71 5.40 -3.85 -4.85
C SER A 71 6.64 -3.38 -4.09
N VAL A 72 6.45 -2.48 -3.13
CA VAL A 72 7.50 -2.04 -2.21
C VAL A 72 7.16 -2.53 -0.81
N PHE A 73 8.05 -3.35 -0.27
CA PHE A 73 7.96 -3.84 1.10
C PHE A 73 8.89 -3.04 1.98
N TRP A 74 8.34 -2.39 3.00
CA TRP A 74 9.16 -1.75 4.02
C TRP A 74 9.60 -2.77 5.06
N ASN A 75 10.72 -3.44 4.78
CA ASN A 75 11.32 -4.39 5.70
C ASN A 75 12.33 -3.71 6.64
N THR A 76 12.67 -4.41 7.72
CA THR A 76 13.68 -4.04 8.68
C THR A 76 15.04 -3.86 7.98
N TYR A 77 15.69 -2.72 8.19
CA TYR A 77 17.04 -2.47 7.69
C TYR A 77 17.85 -1.70 8.73
N SER A 78 19.12 -2.09 8.91
CA SER A 78 20.09 -1.50 9.85
C SER A 78 19.84 -1.75 11.36
N HIS A 79 20.68 -1.13 12.19
CA HIS A 79 21.01 -1.42 13.60
C HIS A 79 19.85 -1.56 14.59
N PHE A 80 18.63 -1.18 14.22
CA PHE A 80 17.48 -1.27 15.11
C PHE A 80 16.54 -2.44 14.79
N ALA A 81 16.68 -3.10 13.62
CA ALA A 81 15.76 -4.14 13.17
C ALA A 81 14.27 -3.73 13.31
N ILE A 82 13.97 -2.43 13.18
CA ILE A 82 12.61 -1.89 13.33
C ILE A 82 11.94 -1.95 11.97
N GLY A 83 10.88 -2.74 11.90
CA GLY A 83 9.93 -2.76 10.80
C GLY A 83 8.61 -2.23 11.30
N TRP A 84 7.63 -2.18 10.41
CA TRP A 84 6.27 -1.86 10.80
C TRP A 84 5.75 -2.88 11.82
N ASP A 85 6.21 -4.14 11.78
CA ASP A 85 5.70 -5.20 12.67
C ASP A 85 6.50 -5.15 13.97
N THR A 86 6.32 -4.05 14.68
CA THR A 86 7.03 -3.79 15.92
C THR A 86 6.54 -4.81 16.94
N HIS A 87 7.45 -5.64 17.43
CA HIS A 87 7.17 -6.60 18.50
C HIS A 87 7.45 -6.04 19.90
N SER A 88 7.98 -4.81 19.96
CA SER A 88 8.26 -4.07 21.18
C SER A 88 8.32 -2.56 20.90
N ASN A 89 8.11 -1.74 21.93
CA ASN A 89 8.24 -0.28 21.89
C ASN A 89 7.46 0.37 20.73
N HIS A 90 6.25 -0.11 20.44
CA HIS A 90 5.48 0.26 19.24
C HIS A 90 5.38 1.79 19.03
N TYR A 91 4.93 2.54 20.04
CA TYR A 91 4.77 3.99 19.91
C TYR A 91 6.09 4.76 19.71
N PRO A 92 7.16 4.50 20.49
CA PRO A 92 8.49 5.03 20.19
C PRO A 92 8.96 4.69 18.77
N CYS A 93 8.85 3.42 18.36
CA CYS A 93 9.24 2.96 17.02
C CYS A 93 8.50 3.74 15.92
N LEU A 94 7.18 3.87 16.05
CA LEU A 94 6.36 4.66 15.14
C LEU A 94 6.80 6.12 15.10
N LYS A 95 6.84 6.80 16.25
CA LYS A 95 7.05 8.26 16.31
C LYS A 95 8.46 8.69 15.91
N GLN A 96 9.47 7.87 16.22
CA GLN A 96 10.87 8.26 16.05
C GLN A 96 11.48 7.76 14.75
N PHE A 97 10.98 6.65 14.18
CA PHE A 97 11.62 5.99 13.04
C PHE A 97 10.68 5.79 11.85
N LEU A 98 9.49 5.21 12.05
CA LEU A 98 8.63 4.78 10.94
C LEU A 98 7.82 5.95 10.36
N LEU A 99 7.01 6.62 11.18
CA LEU A 99 6.15 7.72 10.73
C LEU A 99 6.93 8.88 10.13
N PRO A 100 8.08 9.33 10.67
CA PRO A 100 8.85 10.42 10.05
C PRO A 100 9.33 10.10 8.63
N VAL A 101 9.69 8.83 8.36
CA VAL A 101 10.10 8.44 7.00
C VAL A 101 8.87 8.33 6.09
N PHE A 102 7.76 7.76 6.59
CA PHE A 102 6.52 7.60 5.85
C PHE A 102 5.91 8.95 5.44
N ASP A 103 5.79 9.87 6.41
CA ASP A 103 5.20 11.21 6.25
C ASP A 103 6.01 12.11 5.31
N HIS A 104 7.25 11.74 5.00
CA HIS A 104 8.06 12.41 3.99
C HIS A 104 7.98 11.71 2.63
N SER A 105 8.27 10.41 2.59
CA SER A 105 8.51 9.70 1.34
C SER A 105 7.21 9.42 0.56
N LEU A 106 6.09 9.11 1.23
CA LEU A 106 4.82 8.88 0.52
C LEU A 106 4.29 10.18 -0.14
N PRO A 107 4.23 11.34 0.56
CA PRO A 107 3.84 12.58 -0.11
C PRO A 107 4.76 12.97 -1.26
N ALA A 108 6.07 12.74 -1.16
CA ALA A 108 7.02 12.97 -2.27
C ALA A 108 6.66 12.11 -3.50
N LEU A 109 6.43 10.81 -3.29
CA LEU A 109 5.97 9.89 -4.33
C LEU A 109 4.70 10.40 -5.03
N LEU A 110 3.67 10.72 -4.26
CA LEU A 110 2.38 11.14 -4.82
C LEU A 110 2.50 12.46 -5.62
N ARG A 111 3.27 13.43 -5.12
CA ARG A 111 3.49 14.70 -5.83
C ARG A 111 4.25 14.52 -7.14
N ASP A 112 5.27 13.66 -7.13
CA ASP A 112 6.11 13.37 -8.30
C ASP A 112 5.32 12.59 -9.35
N MET A 113 4.58 11.56 -8.95
CA MET A 113 3.69 10.83 -9.87
C MET A 113 2.64 11.75 -10.48
N GLU A 114 2.08 12.66 -9.70
CA GLU A 114 1.06 13.58 -10.19
C GLU A 114 1.61 14.68 -11.10
N SER A 115 2.81 15.21 -10.81
CA SER A 115 3.43 16.22 -11.69
C SER A 115 3.74 15.65 -13.07
N ARG A 116 3.88 14.32 -13.15
CA ARG A 116 4.10 13.54 -14.38
C ARG A 116 2.81 13.02 -15.03
N GLY A 117 1.65 13.22 -14.40
CA GLY A 117 0.37 12.66 -14.86
C GLY A 117 0.18 11.16 -14.62
N LEU A 118 1.13 10.48 -13.97
CA LEU A 118 1.08 9.03 -13.75
C LEU A 118 -0.08 8.59 -12.85
N LEU A 119 -0.52 9.43 -11.91
CA LEU A 119 -1.62 9.08 -10.99
C LEU A 119 -2.97 8.92 -11.70
N ASP A 120 -3.14 9.45 -12.90
CA ASP A 120 -4.40 9.30 -13.64
C ASP A 120 -4.60 7.85 -14.13
N GLU A 121 -3.51 7.14 -14.39
CA GLU A 121 -3.48 5.76 -14.90
C GLU A 121 -2.80 4.78 -13.93
N THR A 122 -2.56 5.19 -12.68
CA THR A 122 -1.86 4.34 -11.70
C THR A 122 -2.60 4.32 -10.37
N LEU A 123 -2.85 3.11 -9.86
CA LEU A 123 -3.36 2.86 -8.53
C LEU A 123 -2.20 2.67 -7.56
N VAL A 124 -2.10 3.55 -6.56
CA VAL A 124 -1.20 3.40 -5.41
C VAL A 124 -2.02 2.90 -4.22
N LEU A 125 -1.72 1.69 -3.76
CA LEU A 125 -2.30 1.08 -2.56
C LEU A 125 -1.24 1.04 -1.47
N CYS A 126 -1.49 1.70 -0.34
CA CYS A 126 -0.73 1.56 0.89
C CYS A 126 -1.58 0.76 1.87
N LEU A 127 -1.25 -0.52 2.02
CA LEU A 127 -2.06 -1.49 2.75
C LEU A 127 -1.37 -1.95 4.02
N SER A 128 -2.18 -2.35 5.00
CA SER A 128 -1.75 -3.15 6.13
C SER A 128 -2.48 -4.48 6.20
N GLU A 129 -1.84 -5.45 6.86
CA GLU A 129 -2.41 -6.77 7.17
C GLU A 129 -3.16 -6.79 8.52
N HIS A 130 -2.73 -5.97 9.47
CA HIS A 130 -3.36 -5.84 10.78
C HIS A 130 -2.96 -4.54 11.49
N GLY A 131 -3.81 -4.10 12.42
CA GLY A 131 -3.54 -2.99 13.32
C GLY A 131 -2.88 -3.45 14.63
N ARG A 132 -3.04 -2.61 15.64
CA ARG A 132 -2.63 -2.86 17.02
C ARG A 132 -3.81 -2.75 17.97
N THR A 133 -3.70 -3.43 19.11
CA THR A 133 -4.69 -3.28 20.16
C THR A 133 -4.77 -1.81 20.60
N SER A 134 -6.00 -1.32 20.79
CA SER A 134 -6.27 0.05 21.24
C SER A 134 -5.55 0.41 22.54
N GLN A 135 -5.31 -0.59 23.39
CA GLN A 135 -4.52 -0.47 24.60
C GLN A 135 -3.39 -1.50 24.56
N LEU A 136 -2.16 -1.00 24.47
CA LEU A 136 -0.98 -1.83 24.68
C LEU A 136 -0.96 -2.33 26.11
N ASN A 137 -0.51 -3.57 26.31
CA ASN A 137 -0.35 -4.09 27.66
C ASN A 137 0.79 -3.36 28.41
N ASN A 138 0.74 -3.43 29.75
CA ASN A 138 1.75 -2.82 30.63
C ASN A 138 2.99 -3.71 30.82
N ARG A 139 3.31 -4.61 29.89
CA ARG A 139 4.46 -5.52 30.00
C ARG A 139 5.72 -4.86 29.40
N PRO A 140 6.92 -5.16 29.93
CA PRO A 140 8.17 -4.77 29.28
C PRO A 140 8.20 -5.27 27.83
N GLY A 141 8.46 -4.37 26.87
CA GLY A 141 8.46 -4.70 25.45
C GLY A 141 7.08 -4.80 24.79
N ASN A 142 6.08 -4.09 25.31
CA ASN A 142 4.72 -4.01 24.73
C ASN A 142 4.67 -3.62 23.23
N GLY A 143 3.55 -3.95 22.56
CA GLY A 143 3.37 -3.64 21.13
C GLY A 143 3.28 -4.85 20.21
N ARG A 144 3.38 -6.07 20.75
CA ARG A 144 3.32 -7.33 19.99
C ARG A 144 1.89 -7.71 19.59
N GLU A 145 0.88 -7.16 20.24
CA GLU A 145 -0.51 -7.60 20.08
C GLU A 145 -1.07 -7.17 18.72
N HIS A 146 -1.11 -8.13 17.79
CA HIS A 146 -1.73 -8.00 16.48
C HIS A 146 -3.24 -7.86 16.63
N TRP A 147 -3.83 -6.91 15.91
CA TRP A 147 -5.26 -6.63 15.99
C TRP A 147 -5.90 -6.48 14.60
N SER A 148 -6.49 -7.56 14.13
CA SER A 148 -7.05 -7.64 12.77
C SER A 148 -8.53 -7.22 12.67
N ARG A 149 -9.15 -6.78 13.77
CA ARG A 149 -10.57 -6.35 13.76
C ARG A 149 -10.77 -5.05 12.99
N VAL A 150 -9.80 -4.14 13.07
CA VAL A 150 -9.85 -2.83 12.42
C VAL A 150 -8.44 -2.34 12.15
N TYR A 151 -8.23 -1.79 10.95
CA TYR A 151 -7.00 -1.14 10.51
C TYR A 151 -7.29 -0.32 9.25
N SER A 152 -6.31 0.48 8.86
CA SER A 152 -6.46 1.47 7.79
C SER A 152 -5.76 1.03 6.51
N ALA A 153 -6.30 1.45 5.38
CA ALA A 153 -5.66 1.42 4.07
C ALA A 153 -5.69 2.82 3.46
N CYS A 154 -4.76 3.10 2.55
CA CYS A 154 -4.75 4.32 1.74
C CYS A 154 -4.68 3.95 0.26
N LEU A 155 -5.59 4.53 -0.53
CA LEU A 155 -5.70 4.30 -1.96
C LEU A 155 -5.60 5.66 -2.67
N VAL A 156 -4.83 5.75 -3.75
CA VAL A 156 -4.64 7.00 -4.51
C VAL A 156 -4.47 6.70 -5.99
N GLY A 157 -5.00 7.57 -6.86
CA GLY A 157 -4.90 7.45 -8.32
C GLY A 157 -5.95 6.53 -8.93
N ALA A 158 -5.87 6.22 -10.22
CA ALA A 158 -6.74 5.24 -10.90
C ALA A 158 -8.26 5.39 -10.59
N GLU A 159 -8.83 6.56 -10.90
CA GLU A 159 -10.23 6.91 -10.61
C GLU A 159 -10.68 6.86 -9.14
N ILE A 160 -9.78 6.58 -8.18
CA ILE A 160 -10.12 6.63 -6.76
C ILE A 160 -10.62 8.03 -6.40
N GLY A 161 -11.72 8.05 -5.65
CA GLY A 161 -12.44 9.25 -5.26
C GLY A 161 -11.57 10.18 -4.43
N ARG A 162 -11.74 11.49 -4.63
CA ARG A 162 -10.83 12.47 -4.05
C ARG A 162 -11.27 12.97 -2.67
N ALA A 163 -10.32 13.17 -1.76
CA ALA A 163 -10.49 13.70 -0.41
C ALA A 163 -11.55 12.94 0.42
N GLN A 164 -11.45 11.61 0.43
CA GLN A 164 -12.47 10.76 1.04
C GLN A 164 -11.93 10.08 2.29
N VAL A 165 -12.81 9.89 3.27
CA VAL A 165 -12.58 8.99 4.40
C VAL A 165 -13.76 8.06 4.42
N VAL A 166 -13.49 6.76 4.33
CA VAL A 166 -14.53 5.74 4.19
C VAL A 166 -14.46 4.80 5.38
N GLY A 167 -15.57 4.70 6.10
CA GLY A 167 -15.66 3.95 7.33
C GLY A 167 -15.05 4.66 8.54
N GLU A 168 -15.34 4.11 9.71
CA GLU A 168 -14.90 4.64 10.99
C GLU A 168 -14.67 3.49 11.96
N SER A 169 -13.64 3.57 12.80
CA SER A 169 -13.52 2.72 13.98
C SER A 169 -14.36 3.23 15.15
N ASP A 170 -14.49 2.42 16.19
CA ASP A 170 -15.04 2.88 17.47
C ASP A 170 -14.13 3.95 18.12
N LYS A 171 -14.59 4.52 19.25
CA LYS A 171 -13.87 5.62 19.93
C LYS A 171 -12.46 5.24 20.40
N ILE A 172 -12.16 3.95 20.56
CA ILE A 172 -10.86 3.48 21.04
C ILE A 172 -10.02 2.88 19.91
N GLY A 173 -10.54 2.75 18.68
CA GLY A 173 -9.86 2.04 17.60
C GLY A 173 -9.87 0.51 17.77
N GLY A 174 -10.84 -0.03 18.53
CA GLY A 174 -10.93 -1.46 18.84
C GLY A 174 -11.73 -2.26 17.81
N ASP A 175 -12.69 -1.65 17.14
CA ASP A 175 -13.53 -2.31 16.13
C ASP A 175 -13.98 -1.34 15.04
N VAL A 176 -14.52 -1.89 13.94
CA VAL A 176 -15.20 -1.11 12.91
C VAL A 176 -16.57 -0.67 13.43
N LYS A 177 -16.79 0.65 13.49
CA LYS A 177 -18.07 1.26 13.86
C LYS A 177 -19.02 1.40 12.67
N SER A 178 -18.50 1.73 11.48
CA SER A 178 -19.34 1.94 10.30
C SER A 178 -18.64 1.59 9.00
N ASP A 179 -19.44 1.18 8.01
CA ASP A 179 -19.03 0.87 6.64
C ASP A 179 -17.90 -0.18 6.56
N PRO A 180 -18.10 -1.39 7.11
CA PRO A 180 -17.06 -2.42 7.16
C PRO A 180 -16.64 -2.88 5.77
N ARG A 181 -15.33 -2.90 5.55
CA ARG A 181 -14.69 -3.38 4.33
C ARG A 181 -13.65 -4.42 4.69
N SER A 182 -13.73 -5.57 4.05
CA SER A 182 -12.72 -6.61 4.15
C SER A 182 -11.54 -6.31 3.21
N PRO A 183 -10.36 -6.90 3.45
CA PRO A 183 -9.26 -6.85 2.48
C PRO A 183 -9.65 -7.39 1.10
N LYS A 184 -10.54 -8.39 1.06
CA LYS A 184 -11.07 -8.96 -0.18
C LYS A 184 -11.84 -7.91 -0.99
N ASP A 185 -12.53 -6.99 -0.33
CA ASP A 185 -13.23 -5.88 -0.99
C ASP A 185 -12.28 -4.88 -1.65
N ILE A 186 -11.15 -4.62 -1.00
CA ILE A 186 -10.10 -3.76 -1.55
C ILE A 186 -9.46 -4.44 -2.77
N LEU A 187 -9.17 -5.75 -2.68
CA LEU A 187 -8.65 -6.54 -3.79
C LEU A 187 -9.63 -6.58 -4.97
N ALA A 188 -10.91 -6.86 -4.73
CA ALA A 188 -11.95 -6.87 -5.76
C ALA A 188 -12.06 -5.51 -6.46
N SER A 189 -11.99 -4.41 -5.69
CA SER A 189 -12.03 -3.06 -6.25
C SER A 189 -10.78 -2.71 -7.05
N ALA A 190 -9.59 -3.18 -6.63
CA ALA A 190 -8.35 -3.01 -7.38
C ALA A 190 -8.38 -3.79 -8.70
N PHE A 191 -8.83 -5.05 -8.70
CA PHE A 191 -9.01 -5.83 -9.93
C PHE A 191 -9.99 -5.19 -10.89
N HIS A 192 -11.12 -4.69 -10.38
CA HIS A 192 -12.06 -3.94 -11.20
C HIS A 192 -11.40 -2.74 -11.92
N LEU A 193 -10.58 -1.96 -11.21
CA LEU A 193 -9.85 -0.84 -11.81
C LEU A 193 -8.81 -1.31 -12.84
N LEU A 194 -8.20 -2.48 -12.64
CA LEU A 194 -7.26 -3.10 -13.58
C LEU A 194 -7.95 -3.78 -14.78
N GLY A 195 -9.28 -3.66 -14.91
CA GLY A 195 -10.05 -4.32 -15.97
C GLY A 195 -10.17 -5.84 -15.81
N ILE A 196 -9.84 -6.38 -14.64
CA ILE A 196 -9.95 -7.81 -14.30
C ILE A 196 -11.31 -8.02 -13.62
N ASP A 197 -12.15 -8.91 -14.16
CA ASP A 197 -13.40 -9.29 -13.48
C ASP A 197 -13.06 -9.96 -12.14
N PRO A 198 -13.46 -9.38 -10.99
CA PRO A 198 -13.14 -9.94 -9.67
C PRO A 198 -13.78 -11.32 -9.41
N ASN A 199 -14.77 -11.72 -10.21
CA ASN A 199 -15.37 -13.05 -10.17
C ASN A 199 -14.63 -14.08 -11.03
N THR A 200 -13.60 -13.65 -11.77
CA THR A 200 -12.72 -14.57 -12.51
C THR A 200 -12.22 -15.65 -11.57
N THR A 201 -12.24 -16.89 -12.04
CA THR A 201 -11.82 -18.03 -11.24
C THR A 201 -10.49 -18.56 -11.76
N ILE A 202 -9.54 -18.79 -10.86
CA ILE A 202 -8.30 -19.50 -11.13
C ILE A 202 -8.34 -20.88 -10.48
N LEU A 203 -7.52 -21.81 -10.97
CA LEU A 203 -7.40 -23.13 -10.35
C LEU A 203 -6.29 -23.08 -9.29
N ASP A 204 -6.59 -23.59 -8.11
CA ASP A 204 -5.56 -23.84 -7.10
C ASP A 204 -4.68 -25.06 -7.50
N PRO A 205 -3.61 -25.37 -6.75
CA PRO A 205 -2.74 -26.52 -7.06
C PRO A 205 -3.44 -27.89 -7.04
N LEU A 206 -4.62 -28.00 -6.44
CA LEU A 206 -5.46 -29.21 -6.41
C LEU A 206 -6.53 -29.19 -7.50
N GLY A 207 -6.50 -28.20 -8.40
CA GLY A 207 -7.46 -28.04 -9.49
C GLY A 207 -8.82 -27.50 -9.06
N ARG A 208 -8.94 -26.96 -7.83
CA ARG A 208 -10.19 -26.40 -7.34
C ARG A 208 -10.38 -24.97 -7.86
N PRO A 209 -11.56 -24.63 -8.40
CA PRO A 209 -11.87 -23.26 -8.80
C PRO A 209 -11.94 -22.35 -7.58
N VAL A 210 -11.13 -21.29 -7.57
CA VAL A 210 -11.17 -20.23 -6.57
C VAL A 210 -11.30 -18.86 -7.24
N PRO A 211 -12.24 -17.99 -6.79
CA PRO A 211 -12.33 -16.63 -7.31
C PRO A 211 -11.05 -15.85 -7.00
N VAL A 212 -10.57 -15.05 -7.95
CA VAL A 212 -9.33 -14.27 -7.81
C VAL A 212 -9.40 -13.27 -6.65
N ALA A 213 -10.58 -12.70 -6.39
CA ALA A 213 -10.82 -11.78 -5.27
C ALA A 213 -11.48 -12.45 -4.05
N GLY A 214 -11.62 -13.77 -4.04
CA GLY A 214 -12.39 -14.51 -3.02
C GLY A 214 -13.86 -14.05 -2.98
N GLU A 215 -14.36 -13.74 -1.79
CA GLU A 215 -15.74 -13.31 -1.54
C GLU A 215 -15.89 -11.78 -1.48
N GLY A 216 -14.85 -11.04 -1.90
CA GLY A 216 -14.86 -9.58 -1.90
C GLY A 216 -15.85 -9.01 -2.92
N ALA A 217 -16.43 -7.86 -2.60
CA ALA A 217 -17.27 -7.11 -3.53
C ALA A 217 -16.57 -5.83 -3.99
N VAL A 218 -16.86 -5.40 -5.22
CA VAL A 218 -16.42 -4.10 -5.73
C VAL A 218 -17.08 -2.99 -4.93
N ARG A 219 -16.27 -2.03 -4.46
CA ARG A 219 -16.70 -0.97 -3.57
C ARG A 219 -16.73 0.36 -4.30
N HIS A 220 -17.77 0.57 -5.10
CA HIS A 220 -17.94 1.78 -5.92
C HIS A 220 -17.87 3.11 -5.16
N LYS A 221 -18.16 3.11 -3.85
CA LYS A 221 -18.00 4.29 -2.97
C LYS A 221 -16.54 4.77 -2.86
N LEU A 222 -15.56 3.90 -3.17
CA LEU A 222 -14.14 4.25 -3.23
C LEU A 222 -13.78 5.02 -4.51
N PHE A 223 -14.60 4.94 -5.55
CA PHE A 223 -14.32 5.55 -6.84
C PHE A 223 -14.87 6.97 -6.90
N ARG A 224 -14.34 7.76 -7.83
CA ARG A 224 -14.75 9.13 -8.05
C ARG A 224 -16.21 9.16 -8.51
N VAL A 225 -17.07 9.70 -7.65
CA VAL A 225 -18.37 10.21 -8.07
C VAL A 225 -18.10 11.46 -8.92
N LYS A 226 -18.63 11.54 -10.14
CA LYS A 226 -18.62 12.79 -10.93
C LYS A 226 -19.44 13.84 -10.17
N LEU A 227 -18.79 14.61 -9.30
CA LEU A 227 -19.40 15.76 -8.63
C LEU A 227 -19.29 16.99 -9.57
N PRO A 228 -20.37 17.78 -9.74
CA PRO A 228 -20.31 19.04 -10.47
C PRO A 228 -19.35 20.02 -9.78
N VAL A 229 -18.81 20.95 -10.58
CA VAL A 229 -17.58 21.74 -10.37
C VAL A 229 -17.64 22.75 -9.19
N GLU A 230 -18.73 22.82 -8.43
CA GLU A 230 -18.89 23.81 -7.36
C GLU A 230 -19.01 23.15 -5.98
N MET A 231 -17.87 22.92 -5.33
CA MET A 231 -17.85 22.79 -3.87
C MET A 231 -16.49 23.22 -3.30
N HIS A 232 -16.45 24.46 -2.82
CA HIS A 232 -15.25 25.18 -2.38
C HIS A 232 -15.03 25.01 -0.85
N LEU A 233 -13.78 24.71 -0.47
CA LEU A 233 -13.06 25.07 0.75
C LEU A 233 -13.55 24.65 2.16
N GLU A 234 -14.78 24.18 2.39
CA GLU A 234 -15.25 23.88 3.76
C GLU A 234 -14.75 22.53 4.33
N THR A 235 -14.47 21.54 3.49
CA THR A 235 -14.02 20.19 3.92
C THR A 235 -12.61 20.18 4.53
N LEU A 236 -11.79 21.21 4.29
CA LEU A 236 -10.39 21.28 4.72
C LEU A 236 -10.18 21.78 6.17
N ARG A 237 -11.23 22.20 6.88
CA ARG A 237 -11.13 22.62 8.30
C ARG A 237 -11.15 21.46 9.29
N LEU A 238 -11.62 20.27 8.91
CA LEU A 238 -11.80 19.14 9.82
C LEU A 238 -10.53 18.29 10.06
N VAL A 239 -9.45 18.52 9.32
CA VAL A 239 -8.22 17.69 9.37
C VAL A 239 -7.14 18.30 10.29
N GLY A 240 -7.38 19.48 10.87
CA GLY A 240 -6.33 20.31 11.47
C GLY A 240 -5.92 20.01 12.92
N GLN A 241 -6.75 19.37 13.74
CA GLN A 241 -6.44 19.22 15.17
C GLN A 241 -7.22 18.05 15.77
N THR A 242 -6.57 16.89 15.96
CA THR A 242 -6.63 15.99 17.13
C THR A 242 -6.09 14.61 16.78
N VAL A 243 -5.56 13.90 17.78
CA VAL A 243 -5.24 12.47 17.70
C VAL A 243 -6.57 11.73 17.49
N PHE A 244 -6.79 11.13 16.31
CA PHE A 244 -8.03 10.44 15.97
C PHE A 244 -7.82 8.92 15.82
N PRO A 245 -8.82 8.09 16.17
CA PRO A 245 -8.78 6.64 16.03
C PRO A 245 -8.73 6.21 14.55
N ALA A 246 -8.21 5.01 14.28
CA ALA A 246 -7.95 4.46 12.95
C ALA A 246 -9.14 4.67 11.99
N ARG A 247 -8.92 5.42 10.91
CA ARG A 247 -9.88 5.66 9.82
C ARG A 247 -9.18 5.28 8.51
N CYS A 248 -9.92 4.74 7.55
CA CYS A 248 -9.40 4.51 6.19
C CYS A 248 -9.24 5.88 5.51
N PHE A 249 -8.01 6.30 5.18
CA PHE A 249 -7.71 7.62 4.63
C PHE A 249 -7.47 7.52 3.12
N VAL A 250 -8.25 8.25 2.32
CA VAL A 250 -8.01 8.47 0.88
C VAL A 250 -7.51 9.91 0.70
N ALA A 251 -6.19 10.09 0.54
CA ALA A 251 -5.54 11.41 0.48
C ALA A 251 -5.32 11.90 -0.97
N THR A 252 -5.41 13.22 -1.20
CA THR A 252 -5.49 13.84 -2.55
C THR A 252 -4.81 15.19 -2.73
N LYS A 253 -4.52 15.55 -3.99
CA LYS A 253 -4.12 16.91 -4.44
C LYS A 253 -5.32 17.77 -4.86
N THR A 254 -5.40 18.99 -4.34
CA THR A 254 -5.12 20.23 -5.11
C THR A 254 -5.20 21.44 -4.19
N ALA A 255 -4.03 21.95 -3.83
CA ALA A 255 -3.63 23.34 -3.90
C ALA A 255 -2.14 23.34 -3.54
N LYS A 256 -1.34 24.22 -4.12
CA LYS A 256 0.08 24.42 -3.73
C LYS A 256 0.32 24.54 -2.21
N ARG A 257 -0.74 24.72 -1.40
CA ARG A 257 -0.76 24.79 0.07
C ARG A 257 -1.23 23.52 0.81
N SER A 258 -1.85 22.54 0.16
CA SER A 258 -2.46 21.37 0.84
C SER A 258 -1.42 20.30 1.19
N VAL A 259 -0.35 20.27 0.41
CA VAL A 259 0.78 19.39 0.57
C VAL A 259 1.59 19.70 1.84
N GLU A 260 1.67 20.98 2.22
CA GLU A 260 2.26 21.44 3.50
C GLU A 260 1.34 21.09 4.71
N ARG A 261 0.04 20.89 4.48
CA ARG A 261 -0.95 20.48 5.51
C ARG A 261 -1.13 18.98 5.66
N LEU A 262 -0.56 18.16 4.77
CA LEU A 262 -0.43 16.70 4.97
C LEU A 262 0.64 16.35 6.01
N GLY A 263 1.13 17.32 6.80
CA GLY A 263 2.24 17.22 7.75
C GLY A 263 2.01 16.35 8.98
N LYS A 264 1.31 15.22 8.83
CA LYS A 264 1.33 13.98 9.64
C LYS A 264 0.26 13.03 9.09
N LEU A 265 0.63 12.02 8.30
CA LEU A 265 -0.21 10.83 8.05
C LEU A 265 -0.09 9.85 9.23
N SER A 266 -0.13 10.37 10.46
CA SER A 266 -0.01 9.60 11.71
C SER A 266 -1.25 8.75 12.03
N CYS A 267 -2.03 8.38 11.00
CA CYS A 267 -3.23 7.57 11.09
C CYS A 267 -2.97 6.06 10.90
N LEU A 268 -1.74 5.71 10.51
CA LEU A 268 -1.32 4.33 10.36
C LEU A 268 -0.70 3.85 11.68
N ASP A 269 -1.50 3.13 12.46
CA ASP A 269 -1.11 2.29 13.60
C ASP A 269 -0.78 0.84 13.15
N SER A 270 -0.57 0.68 11.85
CA SER A 270 -0.39 -0.59 11.16
C SER A 270 0.93 -1.27 11.46
N ALA A 271 0.89 -2.60 11.40
CA ALA A 271 2.05 -3.44 11.66
C ALA A 271 2.79 -3.91 10.41
N THR A 272 2.23 -3.83 9.22
CA THR A 272 3.02 -3.92 7.99
C THR A 272 2.48 -2.90 7.04
N ILE A 273 3.36 -2.23 6.31
CA ILE A 273 2.97 -1.41 5.18
C ILE A 273 3.54 -2.01 3.92
N VAL A 274 2.65 -2.38 3.01
CA VAL A 274 2.98 -2.75 1.65
C VAL A 274 2.45 -1.67 0.72
N PHE A 275 3.32 -1.17 -0.14
CA PHE A 275 2.90 -0.36 -1.27
C PHE A 275 2.74 -1.27 -2.48
N VAL A 276 1.56 -1.28 -3.06
CA VAL A 276 1.31 -1.88 -4.37
C VAL A 276 1.01 -0.74 -5.32
N ILE A 277 1.81 -0.61 -6.36
CA ILE A 277 1.63 0.41 -7.39
C ILE A 277 1.37 -0.35 -8.68
N ALA A 278 0.21 -0.12 -9.28
CA ALA A 278 -0.24 -0.84 -10.47
C ALA A 278 -0.80 0.14 -11.49
N ARG A 279 -0.33 0.06 -12.73
CA ARG A 279 -0.91 0.82 -13.84
C ARG A 279 -2.22 0.15 -14.26
N VAL A 280 -3.28 0.94 -14.40
CA VAL A 280 -4.66 0.54 -14.75
C VAL A 280 -4.99 0.87 -16.19
#